data_AF-A0A9W9PXX8-F1
#
_entry.id   AF-A0A9W9PXX8-F1
#
_cell.length_a   1.000
_cell.length_b   1.000
_cell.length_c   1.000
_cell.angle_alpha   90.00
_cell.angle_beta   90.00
_cell.angle_gamma   90.00
#
_symmetry.space_group_name_H-M   'P 1'
#
loop_
_entity.id
_entity.type
_entity.pdbx_description
1 polymer ?
#
loop_
_entity_poly.entity_id
_entity_poly.type
_entity_poly.pdbx_seq_one_letter_code
_entity_poly.pdbx_strand_id
1 'polypeptide(L)'
;MAETLQKMLVELQIEEKLLTITADNASNNETLVSELYFNLLEKYNSEDSNLPDKGRLRFQGIDSYIRCLAHVLNLIVRDILSRMKSGDHKSAIEACDLLQGNKKI
;
A
#
# COMPACT_ATOMS: atom_id res chain seq x y z
N MET A 1 13.26 -4.85 3.34
CA MET A 1 12.81 -3.86 2.32
C MET A 1 12.85 -2.45 2.89
N ALA A 2 12.52 -2.23 4.16
CA ALA A 2 12.69 -0.94 4.84
C ALA A 2 14.12 -0.39 4.73
N GLU A 3 15.15 -1.21 4.99
CA GLU A 3 16.56 -0.79 4.82
C GLU A 3 16.89 -0.29 3.41
N THR A 4 16.40 -0.96 2.37
CA THR A 4 16.62 -0.57 0.97
C THR A 4 15.97 0.79 0.70
N LEU A 5 14.75 0.99 1.18
CA LEU A 5 14.04 2.24 1.04
C LEU A 5 14.71 3.38 1.82
N GLN A 6 15.18 3.10 3.05
CA GLN A 6 15.96 4.05 3.84
C GLN A 6 17.23 4.49 3.11
N LYS A 7 18.02 3.53 2.59
CA LYS A 7 19.23 3.83 1.82
C LYS A 7 18.93 4.74 0.63
N MET A 8 17.88 4.45 -0.13
CA MET A 8 17.43 5.29 -1.24
C MET A 8 17.05 6.70 -0.78
N LEU A 9 16.29 6.85 0.32
CA LEU A 9 15.90 8.16 0.85
C LEU A 9 17.11 9.00 1.25
N VAL A 10 18.12 8.38 1.88
CA VAL A 10 19.38 9.02 2.29
C VAL A 10 20.23 9.40 1.07
N GLU A 11 20.38 8.50 0.10
CA GLU A 11 21.09 8.76 -1.16
C GLU A 11 20.49 9.96 -1.91
N LEU A 12 19.17 10.11 -1.86
CA LEU A 12 18.44 11.21 -2.49
C LEU A 12 18.32 12.45 -1.60
N GLN A 13 18.74 12.40 -0.33
CA GLN A 13 18.61 13.48 0.66
C GLN A 13 17.15 13.98 0.81
N ILE A 14 16.22 13.03 0.92
CA ILE A 14 14.78 13.29 1.03
C ILE A 14 14.13 12.65 2.26
N GLU A 15 14.89 12.07 3.19
CA GLU A 15 14.34 11.44 4.40
C GLU A 15 13.42 12.39 5.20
N GLU A 16 13.80 13.65 5.36
CA GLU A 16 13.02 14.66 6.08
C GLU A 16 11.81 15.18 5.27
N LYS A 17 11.82 14.93 3.95
CA LYS A 17 10.76 15.34 3.02
C LYS A 17 9.71 14.24 2.83
N LEU A 18 9.97 13.01 3.26
CA LEU A 18 9.01 11.92 3.20
C LEU A 18 7.78 12.27 4.05
N LEU A 19 6.62 12.34 3.42
CA LEU A 19 5.35 12.64 4.09
C LEU A 19 4.46 11.40 4.22
N THR A 20 4.38 10.59 3.16
CA THR A 20 3.41 9.49 3.06
C THR A 20 3.93 8.40 2.14
N ILE A 21 3.59 7.15 2.42
CA ILE A 21 3.81 6.02 1.52
C ILE A 21 2.44 5.49 1.08
N THR A 22 2.26 5.32 -0.24
CA THR A 22 1.11 4.60 -0.79
C THR A 22 1.56 3.26 -1.37
N ALA A 23 0.98 2.16 -0.91
CA ALA A 23 1.31 0.81 -1.39
C ALA A 23 0.04 -0.04 -1.56
N ASP A 24 0.16 -1.22 -2.17
CA ASP A 24 -0.96 -2.14 -2.33
C ASP A 24 -1.51 -2.65 -0.99
N ASN A 25 -2.65 -3.37 -1.01
CA ASN A 25 -3.32 -3.83 0.21
C ASN A 25 -2.70 -5.13 0.76
N ALA A 26 -1.36 -5.19 0.80
CA ALA A 26 -0.62 -6.31 1.36
C ALA A 26 -0.20 -5.99 2.80
N SER A 27 -0.33 -6.97 3.70
CA SER A 27 -0.05 -6.78 5.14
C SER A 27 1.43 -6.51 5.44
N ASN A 28 2.34 -7.01 4.60
CA ASN A 28 3.77 -6.76 4.72
C ASN A 28 4.15 -5.27 4.55
N ASN A 29 3.31 -4.46 3.90
CA ASN A 29 3.52 -3.03 3.78
C ASN A 29 3.40 -2.31 5.13
N GLU A 30 2.54 -2.79 6.03
CA GLU A 30 2.40 -2.22 7.38
C GLU A 30 3.68 -2.44 8.20
N THR A 31 4.25 -3.64 8.11
CA THR A 31 5.56 -3.95 8.71
C THR A 31 6.66 -3.08 8.12
N LEU A 32 6.72 -2.95 6.79
CA LEU A 32 7.72 -2.14 6.09
C LEU A 32 7.68 -0.67 6.53
N VAL A 33 6.48 -0.07 6.60
CA VAL A 33 6.29 1.34 6.98
C VAL A 33 6.67 1.56 8.44
N SER A 34 6.31 0.63 9.32
CA SER A 34 6.64 0.71 10.75
C SER A 34 8.15 0.61 10.97
N GLU A 35 8.80 -0.38 10.36
CA GLU A 35 10.25 -0.58 10.43
C GLU A 35 11.01 0.63 9.85
N LEU A 36 10.58 1.15 8.70
CA LEU A 36 11.17 2.35 8.11
C LEU A 36 11.10 3.54 9.07
N TYR A 37 9.96 3.76 9.73
CA TYR A 37 9.80 4.85 10.68
C TYR A 37 10.76 4.73 11.86
N PHE A 38 10.89 3.53 12.45
CA PHE A 38 11.84 3.32 13.54
C PHE A 38 13.30 3.55 13.10
N ASN A 39 13.68 3.08 11.91
CA ASN A 39 15.03 3.29 11.38
C ASN A 39 15.33 4.78 11.12
N LEU A 40 14.36 5.52 10.58
CA LEU A 40 14.49 6.97 10.35
C LEU A 40 14.54 7.75 11.67
N LEU A 41 13.73 7.35 12.65
CA LEU A 41 13.69 7.97 13.98
C LEU A 41 14.99 7.72 14.75
N GLU A 42 15.54 6.51 14.69
CA GLU A 42 16.83 6.16 15.31
C GLU A 42 17.97 6.99 14.70
N LYS A 43 18.04 7.09 13.37
CA LYS A 43 19.01 7.97 12.68
C LYS A 43 18.82 9.42 13.12
N TYR A 44 17.59 9.91 13.16
CA TYR A 44 17.29 11.27 13.57
C TYR A 44 17.71 11.55 15.02
N ASN A 45 17.55 10.60 15.93
CA ASN A 45 17.91 10.76 17.35
C ASN A 45 19.40 10.54 17.66
N SER A 46 20.10 9.75 16.85
CA SER A 46 21.53 9.43 17.03
C SER A 46 22.47 10.50 16.46
N GLU A 47 22.00 11.32 15.52
CA GLU A 47 22.75 12.46 15.01
C GLU A 47 22.75 13.61 16.04
N ASP A 48 23.88 13.76 16.75
CA ASP A 48 24.26 14.92 17.58
C ASP A 48 24.59 16.13 16.68
N SER A 49 23.62 16.52 15.87
CA SER A 49 23.81 17.55 14.84
C SER A 49 23.41 18.91 15.39
N ASN A 50 24.42 19.79 15.50
CA ASN A 50 24.32 21.24 15.75
C ASN A 50 23.57 21.98 14.61
N LEU A 51 22.58 21.36 13.97
CA LEU A 51 21.77 21.99 12.94
C LEU A 51 20.66 22.82 13.60
N PRO A 52 20.60 24.13 13.33
CA PRO A 52 19.70 25.07 14.00
C PRO A 52 18.22 24.88 13.65
N ASP A 53 17.87 23.93 12.77
CA ASP A 53 16.51 23.76 12.25
C ASP A 53 16.18 22.27 12.04
N LYS A 54 16.30 21.46 13.11
CA LYS A 54 15.88 20.05 13.09
C LYS A 54 14.35 20.00 13.01
N GLY A 55 13.82 20.16 11.81
CA GLY A 55 12.40 20.00 11.52
C GLY A 55 11.96 18.59 11.86
N ARG A 56 10.81 18.45 12.54
CA ARG A 56 10.27 17.13 12.93
C ARG A 56 10.11 16.22 11.70
N LEU A 57 10.49 14.94 11.84
CA LEU A 57 10.23 13.91 10.83
C LEU A 57 8.77 14.00 10.39
N ARG A 58 8.53 14.27 9.10
CA ARG A 58 7.15 14.46 8.58
C ARG A 58 6.40 13.15 8.47
N PHE A 59 7.11 12.09 8.11
CA PHE A 59 6.60 10.72 8.10
C PHE A 59 6.36 10.23 9.52
N GLN A 60 5.15 9.76 9.81
CA GLN A 60 4.71 9.29 11.13
C GLN A 60 4.41 7.79 11.12
N GLY A 61 5.18 7.02 10.36
CA GLY A 61 5.00 5.57 10.25
C GLY A 61 3.61 5.20 9.74
N ILE A 62 2.89 4.38 10.50
CA ILE A 62 1.58 3.85 10.10
C ILE A 62 0.53 4.96 9.88
N ASP A 63 0.63 6.07 10.61
CA ASP A 63 -0.28 7.22 10.45
C ASP A 63 -0.03 7.96 9.12
N SER A 64 1.09 7.68 8.46
CA SER A 64 1.47 8.21 7.15
C SER A 64 1.43 7.14 6.05
N TYR A 65 0.72 6.03 6.29
CA TYR A 65 0.52 4.96 5.31
C TYR A 65 -0.87 5.04 4.69
N ILE A 66 -0.93 5.05 3.36
CA ILE A 66 -2.18 5.02 2.60
C ILE A 66 -2.23 3.74 1.77
N ARG A 67 -3.33 2.99 1.87
CA ARG A 67 -3.57 1.85 0.98
C ARG A 67 -3.97 2.33 -0.40
N CYS A 68 -3.42 1.72 -1.43
CA CYS A 68 -3.68 2.05 -2.83
C CYS A 68 -5.15 1.79 -3.18
N LEU A 69 -5.89 2.85 -3.46
CA LEU A 69 -7.31 2.78 -3.82
C LEU A 69 -7.55 1.89 -5.04
N ALA A 70 -6.70 2.00 -6.08
CA ALA A 70 -6.82 1.19 -7.28
C ALA A 70 -6.72 -0.31 -6.96
N HIS A 71 -5.82 -0.69 -6.05
CA HIS A 71 -5.67 -2.07 -5.63
C HIS A 71 -6.89 -2.55 -4.82
N VAL A 72 -7.38 -1.73 -3.89
CA VAL A 72 -8.60 -2.04 -3.11
C VAL A 72 -9.81 -2.21 -4.03
N LEU A 73 -10.02 -1.31 -4.99
CA LEU A 73 -11.10 -1.43 -5.98
C LEU A 73 -10.98 -2.72 -6.79
N ASN A 74 -9.77 -3.07 -7.22
CA ASN A 74 -9.53 -4.31 -7.92
C ASN A 74 -9.85 -5.55 -7.06
N LEU A 75 -9.55 -5.54 -5.76
CA LEU A 75 -9.94 -6.62 -4.84
C LEU A 75 -11.47 -6.73 -4.72
N ILE A 76 -12.17 -5.60 -4.55
CA ILE A 76 -13.63 -5.55 -4.46
C ILE A 76 -14.27 -6.11 -5.74
N VAL A 77 -13.85 -5.62 -6.90
CA VAL A 77 -14.40 -6.06 -8.19
C VAL A 77 -14.13 -7.54 -8.42
N ARG A 78 -12.93 -8.04 -8.10
CA ARG A 78 -12.62 -9.47 -8.21
C ARG A 78 -13.52 -10.32 -7.31
N ASP A 79 -13.79 -9.90 -6.08
CA ASP A 79 -14.70 -10.65 -5.19
C ASP A 79 -16.13 -10.69 -5.75
N ILE A 80 -16.65 -9.55 -6.24
CA ILE A 80 -17.97 -9.48 -6.86
C ILE A 80 -18.05 -10.41 -8.07
N LEU A 81 -17.10 -10.29 -9.01
CA LEU A 81 -17.08 -11.10 -10.22
C LEU A 81 -16.95 -12.59 -9.90
N SER A 82 -16.11 -12.96 -8.91
CA SER A 82 -15.97 -14.34 -8.45
C SER A 82 -17.30 -14.92 -7.94
N ARG A 83 -18.02 -14.18 -7.10
CA ARG A 83 -19.35 -14.59 -6.60
C ARG A 83 -20.38 -14.72 -7.71
N MET A 84 -20.28 -13.88 -8.73
CA MET A 84 -21.13 -13.95 -9.93
C MET A 84 -20.69 -15.04 -10.93
N LYS A 85 -19.61 -15.78 -10.64
CA LYS A 85 -18.96 -16.71 -11.58
C LYS A 85 -18.64 -16.03 -12.92
N SER A 86 -18.16 -14.79 -12.86
CA SER A 86 -17.82 -13.96 -14.03
C SER A 86 -16.43 -13.33 -13.91
N GLY A 87 -15.56 -13.94 -13.10
CA GLY A 87 -14.17 -13.52 -12.93
C GLY A 87 -13.32 -13.65 -14.20
N ASP A 88 -13.77 -14.45 -15.16
CA ASP A 88 -13.19 -14.59 -16.49
C ASP A 88 -14.30 -14.73 -17.54
N HIS A 89 -13.91 -14.56 -18.82
CA HIS A 89 -14.84 -14.56 -19.94
C HIS A 89 -15.62 -15.88 -20.08
N LYS A 90 -14.97 -17.02 -19.82
CA LYS A 90 -15.61 -18.33 -19.97
C LYS A 90 -16.67 -18.53 -18.91
N SER A 91 -16.34 -18.30 -17.63
CA SER A 91 -17.31 -18.42 -16.56
C SER A 91 -18.46 -17.41 -16.70
N ALA A 92 -18.18 -16.19 -17.19
CA ALA A 92 -19.21 -15.18 -17.43
C ALA A 92 -20.23 -15.62 -18.49
N ILE A 93 -19.79 -16.28 -19.58
CA ILE A 93 -20.69 -16.86 -20.59
C ILE A 93 -21.54 -17.97 -19.96
N GLU A 94 -20.91 -18.92 -19.26
CA GLU A 94 -21.62 -20.02 -18.61
C GLU A 94 -22.69 -19.52 -17.63
N ALA A 95 -22.38 -18.48 -16.85
CA ALA A 95 -23.33 -17.84 -15.94
C ALA A 95 -24.50 -17.17 -16.68
N CYS A 96 -24.23 -16.48 -17.79
CA CYS A 96 -25.27 -15.86 -18.62
C CYS A 96 -26.20 -16.92 -19.23
N ASP A 97 -25.65 -18.02 -19.74
CA ASP A 97 -26.43 -19.11 -20.34
C ASP A 97 -27.35 -19.77 -19.31
N LEU A 98 -26.87 -20.00 -18.09
CA LEU A 98 -27.68 -20.53 -16.99
C LEU A 98 -28.85 -19.59 -16.63
N LEU A 99 -28.62 -18.28 -16.59
CA LEU A 99 -29.67 -17.30 -16.31
C LEU A 99 -30.72 -17.22 -17.42
N GLN A 100 -30.32 -17.40 -18.67
CA GLN A 100 -31.23 -17.42 -19.82
C GLN A 100 -32.04 -18.73 -19.89
N GLY A 101 -31.44 -19.87 -19.54
CA GLY A 101 -32.12 -21.17 -19.48
C GLY A 101 -33.22 -21.23 -18.42
N ASN A 102 -33.03 -20.54 -17.28
CA ASN A 102 -34.00 -20.48 -16.19
C ASN A 102 -35.23 -19.58 -16.46
N LYS A 103 -35.26 -18.81 -17.56
CA LYS A 103 -36.43 -17.99 -17.96
C LYS A 103 -37.54 -18.79 -18.67
N LYS A 104 -37.42 -20.12 -18.81
CA LYS A 104 -38.40 -20.98 -19.51
C LYS A 104 -39.44 -21.65 -18.60
N ILE A 105 -39.75 -21.08 -17.43
CA ILE A 105 -40.87 -21.52 -16.57
C ILE A 105 -41.94 -20.43 -16.56
#